data_AF-A0A7V9HPM7-F1
#
_entry.id   AF-A0A7V9HPM7-F1
#
_cell.length_a   1.000
_cell.length_b   1.000
_cell.length_c   1.000
_cell.angle_alpha   90.00
_cell.angle_beta   90.00
_cell.angle_gamma   90.00
#
_symmetry.space_group_name_H-M   'P 1'
#
loop_
_entity.id
_entity.type
_entity.pdbx_description
1 polymer ?
#
loop_
_entity_poly.entity_id
_entity_poly.type
_entity_poly.pdbx_seq_one_letter_code
_entity_poly.pdbx_strand_id
1 'polypeptide(L)'
;HEVERIGEDALQAGDSDRPDAEDIHFYLGLLAVRRGNINAARTRLARVEAWEGGDDIEARQLHLGLTGLIALGEGESESAFDLLGRATRMGIDAQGPSSDGARLAWPDAVAAALALGRTDEAEGLVSLLTEQPPGLVPPLLRAELAQAKALVAAERNPGSGGDEEDVEAQFRLAIAGHADLGYPYWQARAQTNFAGWLEENGRPDEAAVLRDEAAICLARLGMGAPERADARDLAAGRPQPA
;
A
#
# COMPACT_ATOMS: atom_id res chain seq x y z
N HIS A 1 -3.90 -18.62 3.38
CA HIS A 1 -4.20 -19.99 3.82
C HIS A 1 -3.69 -20.32 5.23
N GLU A 2 -2.38 -20.38 5.51
CA GLU A 2 -1.91 -20.73 6.87
C GLU A 2 -2.12 -19.60 7.90
N VAL A 3 -1.73 -18.36 7.56
CA VAL A 3 -1.88 -17.20 8.45
C VAL A 3 -3.34 -16.90 8.79
N GLU A 4 -4.24 -16.99 7.81
CA GLU A 4 -5.69 -16.85 8.07
C GLU A 4 -6.18 -17.94 9.00
N ARG A 5 -5.81 -19.21 8.74
CA ARG A 5 -6.19 -20.32 9.62
C ARG A 5 -5.71 -20.07 11.05
N ILE A 6 -4.46 -19.63 11.23
CA ILE A 6 -3.94 -19.29 12.57
C ILE A 6 -4.78 -18.18 13.22
N GLY A 7 -5.15 -17.13 12.47
CA GLY A 7 -6.03 -16.07 12.95
C GLY A 7 -7.44 -16.55 13.30
N GLU A 8 -8.07 -17.34 12.45
CA GLU A 8 -9.39 -17.92 12.72
C GLU A 8 -9.36 -18.88 13.91
N ASP A 9 -8.35 -19.75 13.99
CA ASP A 9 -8.17 -20.68 15.10
C ASP A 9 -7.97 -19.90 16.41
N ALA A 10 -7.23 -18.78 16.36
CA ALA A 10 -7.03 -17.91 17.53
C ALA A 10 -8.33 -17.21 17.98
N LEU A 11 -9.19 -16.82 17.03
CA LEU A 11 -10.52 -16.26 17.31
C LEU A 11 -11.48 -17.32 17.87
N GLN A 12 -11.42 -18.56 17.37
CA GLN A 12 -12.28 -19.66 17.80
C GLN A 12 -11.86 -20.24 19.16
N ALA A 13 -10.57 -20.20 19.49
CA ALA A 13 -10.05 -20.69 20.76
C ALA A 13 -10.24 -19.70 21.94
N GLY A 14 -10.66 -18.47 21.66
CA GLY A 14 -10.90 -17.44 22.67
C GLY A 14 -12.32 -17.49 23.24
N ASP A 15 -12.45 -17.17 24.53
CA ASP A 15 -13.73 -16.76 25.11
C ASP A 15 -14.15 -15.41 24.49
N SER A 16 -15.45 -15.08 24.48
CA SER A 16 -15.97 -13.88 23.77
C SER A 16 -15.42 -12.53 24.28
N ASP A 17 -14.67 -12.54 25.38
CA ASP A 17 -14.03 -11.38 26.05
C ASP A 17 -12.49 -11.39 25.92
N ARG A 18 -11.91 -12.06 24.91
CA ARG A 18 -10.46 -12.07 24.73
C ARG A 18 -9.94 -10.64 24.43
N PRO A 19 -9.02 -10.10 25.24
CA PRO A 19 -8.31 -8.87 24.89
C PRO A 19 -7.59 -9.05 23.54
N ASP A 20 -7.64 -8.03 22.70
CA ASP A 20 -6.93 -7.96 21.40
C ASP A 20 -7.55 -8.80 20.26
N ALA A 21 -8.80 -9.27 20.40
CA ALA A 21 -9.51 -9.93 19.31
C ALA A 21 -9.71 -8.99 18.10
N GLU A 22 -9.88 -7.70 18.38
CA GLU A 22 -9.99 -6.61 17.41
C GLU A 22 -8.74 -6.52 16.53
N ASP A 23 -7.54 -6.67 17.09
CA ASP A 23 -6.29 -6.65 16.31
C ASP A 23 -6.22 -7.81 15.32
N ILE A 24 -6.66 -9.00 15.74
CA ILE A 24 -6.72 -10.16 14.84
C ILE A 24 -7.72 -9.90 13.71
N HIS A 25 -8.88 -9.32 14.02
CA HIS A 25 -9.84 -8.91 13.00
C HIS A 25 -9.25 -7.88 12.04
N PHE A 26 -8.55 -6.87 12.55
CA PHE A 26 -7.87 -5.87 11.72
C PHE A 26 -6.88 -6.49 10.74
N TYR A 27 -5.94 -7.32 11.21
CA TYR A 27 -4.92 -7.92 10.33
C TYR A 27 -5.53 -8.92 9.33
N LEU A 28 -6.56 -9.68 9.73
CA LEU A 28 -7.31 -10.52 8.78
C LEU A 28 -8.05 -9.67 7.74
N GLY A 29 -8.58 -8.51 8.14
CA GLY A 29 -9.18 -7.53 7.22
C GLY A 29 -8.17 -7.01 6.21
N LEU A 30 -6.98 -6.60 6.67
CA LEU A 30 -5.89 -6.14 5.81
C LEU A 30 -5.49 -7.22 4.80
N LEU A 31 -5.29 -8.46 5.26
CA LEU A 31 -4.97 -9.59 4.38
C LEU A 31 -6.06 -9.84 3.34
N ALA A 32 -7.32 -9.76 3.75
CA ALA A 32 -8.46 -9.92 2.85
C ALA A 32 -8.47 -8.83 1.75
N VAL A 33 -8.22 -7.56 2.09
CA VAL A 33 -8.10 -6.49 1.09
C VAL A 33 -6.97 -6.77 0.10
N ARG A 34 -5.78 -7.12 0.61
CA ARG A 34 -4.61 -7.38 -0.27
C ARG A 34 -4.83 -8.55 -1.22
N ARG A 35 -5.69 -9.51 -0.84
CA ARG A 35 -6.14 -10.63 -1.69
C ARG A 35 -7.29 -10.30 -2.63
N GLY A 36 -7.83 -9.08 -2.58
CA GLY A 36 -9.02 -8.68 -3.34
C GLY A 36 -10.34 -9.20 -2.77
N ASN A 37 -10.35 -9.76 -1.56
CA ASN A 37 -11.58 -10.23 -0.90
C ASN A 37 -12.21 -9.11 -0.05
N ILE A 38 -12.78 -8.13 -0.74
CA ILE A 38 -13.34 -6.91 -0.12
C ILE A 38 -14.50 -7.23 0.83
N ASN A 39 -15.35 -8.21 0.49
CA ASN A 39 -16.46 -8.61 1.36
C ASN A 39 -15.98 -9.20 2.69
N ALA A 40 -14.94 -10.03 2.66
CA ALA A 40 -14.33 -10.52 3.89
C ALA A 40 -13.69 -9.37 4.68
N ALA A 41 -13.01 -8.43 4.01
CA ALA A 41 -12.43 -7.27 4.67
C ALA A 41 -13.48 -6.41 5.40
N ARG A 42 -14.63 -6.11 4.76
CA ARG A 42 -15.75 -5.41 5.40
C ARG A 42 -16.30 -6.15 6.61
N THR A 43 -16.44 -7.47 6.51
CA THR A 43 -16.89 -8.31 7.63
C THR A 43 -15.93 -8.21 8.82
N ARG A 44 -14.63 -8.09 8.56
CA ARG A 44 -13.60 -7.89 9.59
C ARG A 44 -13.59 -6.45 10.12
N LEU A 45 -13.75 -5.45 9.27
CA LEU A 45 -13.86 -4.04 9.67
C LEU A 45 -15.03 -3.83 10.66
N ALA A 46 -16.18 -4.46 10.43
CA ALA A 46 -17.33 -4.39 11.34
C ALA A 46 -17.03 -4.92 12.76
N ARG A 47 -15.96 -5.69 12.95
CA ARG A 47 -15.53 -6.20 14.27
C ARG A 47 -14.62 -5.22 15.02
N VAL A 48 -14.16 -4.18 14.34
CA VAL A 48 -13.32 -3.12 14.91
C VAL A 48 -13.99 -1.74 14.82
N GLU A 49 -15.31 -1.69 14.59
CA GLU A 49 -16.08 -0.43 14.44
C GLU A 49 -15.94 0.51 15.66
N ALA A 50 -15.83 -0.05 16.86
CA ALA A 50 -15.62 0.72 18.08
C ALA A 50 -14.33 1.57 18.06
N TRP A 51 -13.36 1.22 17.22
CA TRP A 51 -12.12 2.00 17.07
C TRP A 51 -12.36 3.35 16.40
N GLU A 52 -13.37 3.52 15.55
CA GLU A 52 -13.60 4.78 14.82
C GLU A 52 -13.80 5.98 15.74
N GLY A 53 -14.59 5.78 16.80
CA GLY A 53 -14.95 6.81 17.78
C GLY A 53 -14.18 6.74 19.10
N GLY A 54 -13.24 5.81 19.22
CA GLY A 54 -12.50 5.58 20.46
C GLY A 54 -11.50 6.71 20.79
N ASP A 55 -11.10 6.79 22.06
CA ASP A 55 -10.07 7.74 22.50
C ASP A 55 -8.67 7.34 22.03
N ASP A 56 -8.44 6.05 21.78
CA ASP A 56 -7.19 5.53 21.27
C ASP A 56 -6.93 6.05 19.83
N ILE A 57 -5.86 6.83 19.70
CA ILE A 57 -5.47 7.42 18.43
C ILE A 57 -4.95 6.35 17.46
N GLU A 58 -4.22 5.35 17.96
CA GLU A 58 -3.65 4.30 17.12
C GLU A 58 -4.76 3.42 16.52
N ALA A 59 -5.69 2.98 17.36
CA ALA A 59 -6.87 2.23 16.91
C ALA A 59 -7.68 2.99 15.83
N ARG A 60 -7.88 4.31 16.01
CA ARG A 60 -8.54 5.17 15.02
C ARG A 60 -7.78 5.25 13.70
N GLN A 61 -6.46 5.38 13.75
CA GLN A 61 -5.62 5.41 12.54
C GLN A 61 -5.72 4.09 11.78
N LEU A 62 -5.64 2.97 12.48
CA LEU A 62 -5.76 1.63 11.89
C LEU A 62 -7.15 1.43 11.27
N HIS A 63 -8.21 1.81 11.97
CA HIS A 63 -9.57 1.78 11.43
C HIS A 63 -9.67 2.57 10.13
N LEU A 64 -9.26 3.84 10.13
CA LEU A 64 -9.26 4.68 8.92
C LEU A 64 -8.41 4.10 7.79
N GLY A 65 -7.24 3.56 8.11
CA GLY A 65 -6.36 2.90 7.16
C GLY A 65 -7.06 1.70 6.48
N LEU A 66 -7.68 0.81 7.25
CA LEU A 66 -8.41 -0.34 6.70
C LEU A 66 -9.63 0.10 5.89
N THR A 67 -10.41 1.08 6.37
CA THR A 67 -11.54 1.63 5.60
C THR A 67 -11.08 2.22 4.26
N GLY A 68 -9.97 2.97 4.27
CA GLY A 68 -9.39 3.55 3.05
C GLY A 68 -8.89 2.50 2.07
N LEU A 69 -8.27 1.41 2.56
CA LEU A 69 -7.84 0.29 1.72
C LEU A 69 -9.03 -0.48 1.13
N ILE A 70 -10.12 -0.63 1.89
CA ILE A 70 -11.38 -1.21 1.40
C ILE A 70 -11.95 -0.34 0.28
N ALA A 71 -12.05 0.98 0.49
CA ALA A 71 -12.51 1.93 -0.53
C ALA A 71 -11.65 1.84 -1.81
N LEU A 72 -10.32 1.72 -1.66
CA LEU A 72 -9.41 1.53 -2.79
C LEU A 72 -9.72 0.25 -3.56
N GLY A 73 -9.95 -0.86 -2.85
CA GLY A 73 -10.32 -2.15 -3.46
C GLY A 73 -11.70 -2.15 -4.13
N GLU A 74 -12.55 -1.17 -3.81
CA GLU A 74 -13.87 -0.95 -4.42
C GLU A 74 -13.83 0.00 -5.61
N GLY A 75 -12.66 0.58 -5.90
CA GLY A 75 -12.49 1.61 -6.94
C GLY A 75 -12.99 3.00 -6.51
N GLU A 76 -13.22 3.22 -5.21
CA GLU A 76 -13.62 4.51 -4.65
C GLU A 76 -12.41 5.39 -4.32
N SER A 77 -11.64 5.74 -5.34
CA SER A 77 -10.31 6.34 -5.19
C SER A 77 -10.28 7.67 -4.45
N GLU A 78 -11.32 8.49 -4.61
CA GLU A 78 -11.49 9.75 -3.87
C GLU A 78 -11.62 9.49 -2.36
N SER A 79 -12.52 8.58 -1.98
CA SER A 79 -12.70 8.16 -0.59
C SER A 79 -11.42 7.53 -0.03
N ALA A 80 -10.79 6.65 -0.81
CA ALA A 80 -9.54 6.01 -0.44
C ALA A 80 -8.44 7.04 -0.15
N PHE A 81 -8.24 8.02 -1.04
CA PHE A 81 -7.25 9.06 -0.86
C PHE A 81 -7.52 9.91 0.40
N ASP A 82 -8.76 10.35 0.65
CA ASP A 82 -9.10 11.11 1.86
C ASP A 82 -8.78 10.31 3.13
N LEU A 83 -9.29 9.08 3.21
CA LEU A 83 -9.17 8.22 4.39
C LEU A 83 -7.70 7.85 4.66
N LEU A 84 -6.97 7.40 3.65
CA LEU A 84 -5.56 7.00 3.78
C LEU A 84 -4.66 8.21 4.06
N GLY A 85 -4.93 9.36 3.42
CA GLY A 85 -4.19 10.60 3.69
C GLY A 85 -4.41 11.11 5.11
N ARG A 86 -5.63 11.00 5.64
CA ARG A 86 -5.96 11.33 7.04
C ARG A 86 -5.31 10.37 8.03
N ALA A 87 -5.39 9.05 7.79
CA ALA A 87 -4.72 8.05 8.62
C ALA A 87 -3.21 8.27 8.67
N THR A 88 -2.60 8.56 7.51
CA THR A 88 -1.19 8.89 7.37
C THR A 88 -0.78 10.11 8.20
N ARG A 89 -1.46 11.24 8.03
CA ARG A 89 -1.15 12.48 8.76
C ARG A 89 -1.35 12.31 10.25
N MET A 90 -2.46 11.70 10.66
CA MET A 90 -2.74 11.42 12.07
C MET A 90 -1.67 10.52 12.70
N GLY A 91 -1.19 9.50 11.97
CA GLY A 91 -0.06 8.63 12.37
C GLY A 91 1.23 9.39 12.61
N ILE A 92 1.65 10.16 11.61
CA ILE A 92 2.89 10.93 11.67
C ILE A 92 2.82 11.99 12.77
N ASP A 93 1.71 12.72 12.90
CA ASP A 93 1.57 13.79 13.89
C ASP A 93 1.57 13.25 15.33
N ALA A 94 0.93 12.10 15.58
CA ALA A 94 0.78 11.56 16.93
C ALA A 94 1.99 10.74 17.39
N GLN A 95 2.58 9.95 16.49
CA GLN A 95 3.52 8.87 16.83
C GLN A 95 4.75 8.85 15.91
N GLY A 96 4.83 9.76 14.93
CA GLY A 96 5.91 9.84 13.94
C GLY A 96 5.78 8.82 12.81
N PRO A 97 6.77 8.79 11.89
CA PRO A 97 6.78 7.91 10.72
C PRO A 97 6.75 6.41 11.05
N SER A 98 7.11 6.02 12.27
CA SER A 98 7.14 4.62 12.70
C SER A 98 5.75 4.06 13.06
N SER A 99 4.73 4.90 13.19
CA SER A 99 3.37 4.47 13.54
C SER A 99 2.81 3.46 12.54
N ASP A 100 2.05 2.50 13.05
CA ASP A 100 1.45 1.43 12.23
C ASP A 100 0.47 2.02 11.21
N GLY A 101 -0.29 3.04 11.62
CA GLY A 101 -1.17 3.82 10.74
C GLY A 101 -0.42 4.45 9.57
N ALA A 102 0.71 5.14 9.82
CA ALA A 102 1.50 5.74 8.76
C ALA A 102 2.13 4.69 7.84
N ARG A 103 2.73 3.64 8.40
CA ARG A 103 3.36 2.55 7.62
C ARG A 103 2.37 1.83 6.71
N LEU A 104 1.12 1.69 7.16
CA LEU A 104 0.07 0.99 6.43
C LEU A 104 -0.60 1.87 5.37
N ALA A 105 -0.90 3.12 5.70
CA ALA A 105 -1.73 3.98 4.84
C ALA A 105 -0.91 4.81 3.84
N TRP A 106 0.30 5.23 4.20
CA TRP A 106 1.07 6.20 3.41
C TRP A 106 1.36 5.75 1.97
N PRO A 107 1.83 4.52 1.70
CA PRO A 107 2.10 4.09 0.32
C PRO A 107 0.86 4.12 -0.58
N ASP A 108 -0.28 3.70 -0.04
CA ASP A 108 -1.54 3.64 -0.78
C ASP A 108 -2.19 5.03 -0.93
N ALA A 109 -1.97 5.95 0.03
CA ALA A 109 -2.37 7.35 -0.11
C ALA A 109 -1.66 8.04 -1.28
N VAL A 110 -0.33 7.83 -1.41
CA VAL A 110 0.46 8.36 -2.52
C VAL A 110 -0.03 7.79 -3.85
N ALA A 111 -0.23 6.47 -3.92
CA ALA A 111 -0.70 5.81 -5.14
C ALA A 111 -2.10 6.28 -5.56
N ALA A 112 -3.03 6.44 -4.62
CA ALA A 112 -4.36 6.96 -4.87
C ALA A 112 -4.32 8.41 -5.40
N ALA A 113 -3.48 9.27 -4.82
CA ALA A 113 -3.30 10.64 -5.28
C ALA A 113 -2.82 10.69 -6.75
N LEU A 114 -1.82 9.89 -7.10
CA LEU A 114 -1.29 9.84 -8.46
C LEU A 114 -2.31 9.32 -9.47
N ALA A 115 -3.08 8.30 -9.12
CA ALA A 115 -4.13 7.78 -9.98
C ALA A 115 -5.28 8.77 -10.22
N LEU A 116 -5.53 9.67 -9.26
CA LEU A 116 -6.45 10.79 -9.40
C LEU A 116 -5.84 11.97 -10.19
N GLY A 117 -4.58 11.88 -10.66
CA GLY A 117 -3.87 12.97 -11.31
C GLY A 117 -3.50 14.12 -10.36
N ARG A 118 -3.50 13.88 -9.04
CA ARG A 118 -3.21 14.87 -7.99
C ARG A 118 -1.74 14.84 -7.60
N THR A 119 -0.86 15.06 -8.57
CA THR A 119 0.60 14.94 -8.41
C THR A 119 1.14 15.85 -7.31
N ASP A 120 0.62 17.07 -7.17
CA ASP A 120 1.04 18.00 -6.12
C ASP A 120 0.66 17.49 -4.71
N GLU A 121 -0.48 16.80 -4.57
CA GLU A 121 -0.89 16.21 -3.29
C GLU A 121 -0.04 14.97 -2.97
N ALA A 122 0.31 14.17 -3.98
CA ALA A 122 1.26 13.07 -3.84
C ALA A 122 2.64 13.56 -3.36
N GLU A 123 3.11 14.70 -3.90
CA GLU A 123 4.35 15.34 -3.44
C GLU A 123 4.27 15.87 -2.01
N GLY A 124 3.13 16.42 -1.63
CA GLY A 124 2.88 16.81 -0.24
C GLY A 124 3.05 15.61 0.70
N LEU A 125 2.52 14.44 0.34
CA LEU A 125 2.70 13.20 1.10
C LEU A 125 4.15 12.70 1.11
N VAL A 126 4.87 12.78 -0.02
CA VAL A 126 6.30 12.47 -0.10
C VAL A 126 7.13 13.36 0.83
N SER A 127 6.78 14.65 0.88
CA SER A 127 7.47 15.65 1.69
C SER A 127 7.41 15.35 3.19
N LEU A 128 6.31 14.75 3.66
CA LEU A 128 6.15 14.33 5.06
C LEU A 128 7.28 13.41 5.55
N LEU A 129 7.86 12.60 4.66
CA LEU A 129 8.94 11.66 4.99
C LEU A 129 10.32 12.15 4.55
N THR A 130 10.45 12.92 3.46
CA THR A 130 11.77 13.44 3.03
C THR A 130 12.33 14.49 3.99
N GLU A 131 11.46 15.23 4.67
CA GLU A 131 11.84 16.26 5.65
C GLU A 131 12.25 15.66 7.01
N GLN A 132 12.01 14.36 7.21
CA GLN A 132 12.38 13.67 8.44
C GLN A 132 13.90 13.39 8.48
N PRO A 133 14.52 13.45 9.66
CA PRO A 133 15.88 12.96 9.83
C PRO A 133 16.01 11.50 9.35
N PRO A 134 17.09 11.12 8.65
CA PRO A 134 17.23 9.78 8.07
C PRO A 134 17.09 8.63 9.09
N GLY A 135 17.44 8.87 10.35
CA GLY A 135 17.31 7.89 11.44
C GLY A 135 15.88 7.72 11.98
N LEU A 136 14.94 8.59 11.60
CA LEU A 136 13.54 8.56 12.03
C LEU A 136 12.59 7.96 10.98
N VAL A 137 13.08 7.72 9.75
CA VAL A 137 12.30 7.02 8.72
C VAL A 137 12.63 5.53 8.78
N PRO A 138 11.67 4.65 9.15
CA PRO A 138 11.88 3.22 9.20
C PRO A 138 12.41 2.66 7.87
N PRO A 139 13.22 1.59 7.88
CA PRO A 139 13.75 0.97 6.67
C PRO A 139 12.68 0.65 5.61
N LEU A 140 11.52 0.11 6.02
CA LEU A 140 10.39 -0.13 5.12
C LEU A 140 9.95 1.15 4.42
N LEU A 141 9.71 2.22 5.17
CA LEU A 141 9.27 3.50 4.61
C LEU A 141 10.33 4.19 3.77
N ARG A 142 11.62 3.93 3.97
CA ARG A 142 12.66 4.44 3.06
C ARG A 142 12.59 3.78 1.68
N ALA A 143 12.29 2.48 1.62
CA ALA A 143 12.07 1.78 0.35
C ALA A 143 10.79 2.28 -0.34
N GLU A 144 9.68 2.41 0.41
CA GLU A 144 8.43 2.99 -0.10
C GLU A 144 8.61 4.45 -0.56
N LEU A 145 9.44 5.23 0.15
CA LEU A 145 9.79 6.60 -0.21
C LEU A 145 10.55 6.69 -1.53
N ALA A 146 11.46 5.76 -1.80
CA ALA A 146 12.12 5.68 -3.09
C ALA A 146 11.11 5.40 -4.21
N GLN A 147 10.20 4.44 -4.00
CA GLN A 147 9.14 4.13 -4.97
C GLN A 147 8.23 5.34 -5.24
N ALA A 148 7.77 6.02 -4.19
CA ALA A 148 6.93 7.21 -4.32
C ALA A 148 7.61 8.34 -5.10
N LYS A 149 8.90 8.59 -4.84
CA LYS A 149 9.69 9.58 -5.60
C LYS A 149 9.78 9.22 -7.08
N ALA A 150 10.02 7.94 -7.39
CA ALA A 150 10.05 7.46 -8.77
C ALA A 150 8.73 7.72 -9.49
N LEU A 151 7.60 7.38 -8.85
CA LEU A 151 6.27 7.54 -9.41
C LEU A 151 5.90 9.01 -9.63
N VAL A 152 6.17 9.88 -8.66
CA VAL A 152 5.94 11.32 -8.77
C VAL A 152 6.76 11.94 -9.90
N ALA A 153 8.05 11.61 -9.97
CA ALA A 153 8.93 12.12 -11.01
C ALA A 153 8.52 11.65 -12.41
N ALA A 154 8.11 10.38 -12.54
CA ALA A 154 7.57 9.83 -13.77
C ALA A 154 6.31 10.58 -14.25
N GLU A 155 5.44 11.01 -13.33
CA GLU A 155 4.20 11.71 -13.66
C GLU A 155 4.44 13.17 -14.08
N ARG A 156 5.42 13.85 -13.47
CA ARG A 156 5.69 15.28 -13.78
C ARG A 156 6.34 15.49 -15.14
N ASN A 157 7.25 14.60 -15.52
CA ASN A 157 8.18 14.82 -16.61
C ASN A 157 8.16 13.68 -17.64
N PRO A 158 7.01 13.41 -18.29
CA PRO A 158 6.94 12.37 -19.31
C PRO A 158 7.84 12.75 -20.50
N GLY A 159 8.91 11.97 -20.72
CA GLY A 159 9.76 12.04 -21.91
C GLY A 159 10.91 13.05 -21.90
N SER A 160 11.28 13.64 -20.76
CA SER A 160 12.53 14.39 -20.66
C SER A 160 13.65 13.46 -20.20
N GLY A 161 14.45 12.95 -21.15
CA GLY A 161 15.51 11.96 -20.93
C GLY A 161 16.65 12.31 -19.96
N GLY A 162 16.59 13.45 -19.26
CA GLY A 162 17.47 13.77 -18.13
C GLY A 162 16.99 13.20 -16.80
N ASP A 163 15.69 12.95 -16.64
CA ASP A 163 15.09 12.50 -15.37
C ASP A 163 14.84 10.98 -15.35
N GLU A 164 14.98 10.29 -16.49
CA GLU A 164 14.73 8.85 -16.61
C GLU A 164 15.71 8.01 -15.77
N GLU A 165 16.99 8.40 -15.74
CA GLU A 165 18.01 7.70 -14.95
C GLU A 165 17.72 7.81 -13.45
N ASP A 166 17.25 8.98 -12.99
CA ASP A 166 16.86 9.20 -11.60
C ASP A 166 15.60 8.40 -11.23
N VAL A 167 14.58 8.37 -12.10
CA VAL A 167 13.36 7.56 -11.89
C VAL A 167 13.71 6.07 -11.78
N GLU A 168 14.50 5.56 -12.73
CA GLU A 168 14.92 4.16 -12.76
C GLU A 168 15.78 3.80 -11.53
N ALA A 169 16.69 4.68 -11.11
CA ALA A 169 17.49 4.50 -9.91
C ALA A 169 16.62 4.40 -8.65
N GLN A 170 15.58 5.24 -8.53
CA GLN A 170 14.65 5.19 -7.39
C GLN A 170 13.82 3.90 -7.36
N PHE A 171 13.33 3.42 -8.51
CA PHE A 171 12.63 2.12 -8.57
C PHE A 171 13.54 0.96 -8.15
N ARG A 172 14.78 0.92 -8.66
CA ARG A 172 15.76 -0.11 -8.25
C ARG A 172 16.08 -0.06 -6.77
N LEU A 173 16.21 1.15 -6.20
CA LEU A 173 16.43 1.34 -4.77
C LEU A 173 15.26 0.79 -3.93
N ALA A 174 14.02 1.02 -4.36
CA ALA A 174 12.85 0.46 -3.69
C ALA A 174 12.83 -1.08 -3.74
N ILE A 175 13.03 -1.67 -4.92
CA ILE A 175 13.05 -3.13 -5.11
C ILE A 175 14.13 -3.78 -4.23
N ALA A 176 15.36 -3.25 -4.26
CA ALA A 176 16.45 -3.75 -3.43
C ALA A 176 16.15 -3.59 -1.93
N GLY A 177 15.61 -2.44 -1.51
CA GLY A 177 15.24 -2.19 -0.12
C GLY A 177 14.19 -3.18 0.40
N HIS A 178 13.17 -3.51 -0.38
CA HIS A 178 12.17 -4.52 0.01
C HIS A 178 12.74 -5.93 0.03
N ALA A 179 13.62 -6.27 -0.92
CA ALA A 179 14.29 -7.57 -0.95
C ALA A 179 15.19 -7.78 0.27
N ASP A 180 16.01 -6.78 0.62
CA ASP A 180 16.91 -6.83 1.77
C ASP A 180 16.17 -6.98 3.11
N LEU A 181 14.96 -6.41 3.20
CA LEU A 181 14.09 -6.51 4.37
C LEU A 181 13.25 -7.80 4.40
N GLY A 182 13.26 -8.60 3.33
CA GLY A 182 12.44 -9.81 3.23
C GLY A 182 10.94 -9.52 3.13
N TYR A 183 10.55 -8.44 2.43
CA TYR A 183 9.16 -8.06 2.21
C TYR A 183 8.68 -8.38 0.78
N PRO A 184 8.34 -9.65 0.49
CA PRO A 184 8.05 -10.10 -0.88
C PRO A 184 6.84 -9.41 -1.52
N TYR A 185 5.81 -9.07 -0.74
CA TYR A 185 4.65 -8.34 -1.25
C TYR A 185 5.04 -6.95 -1.77
N TRP A 186 5.78 -6.19 -0.96
CA TRP A 186 6.21 -4.84 -1.31
C TRP A 186 7.24 -4.84 -2.44
N GLN A 187 8.14 -5.82 -2.47
CA GLN A 187 9.05 -6.03 -3.59
C GLN A 187 8.27 -6.25 -4.90
N ALA A 188 7.29 -7.16 -4.90
CA ALA A 188 6.48 -7.44 -6.09
C ALA A 188 5.71 -6.20 -6.56
N ARG A 189 5.15 -5.42 -5.64
CA ARG A 189 4.50 -4.15 -5.96
C ARG A 189 5.46 -3.14 -6.62
N ALA A 190 6.67 -2.99 -6.08
CA ALA A 190 7.69 -2.11 -6.67
C ALA A 190 8.11 -2.58 -8.07
N GLN A 191 8.27 -3.90 -8.28
CA GLN A 191 8.55 -4.50 -9.59
C GLN A 191 7.41 -4.23 -10.59
N THR A 192 6.14 -4.38 -10.18
CA THR A 192 4.99 -4.07 -11.03
C THR A 192 4.97 -2.61 -11.48
N ASN A 193 5.20 -1.68 -10.56
CA ASN A 193 5.22 -0.25 -10.88
C ASN A 193 6.39 0.10 -11.82
N PHE A 194 7.58 -0.44 -11.56
CA PHE A 194 8.74 -0.20 -12.42
C PHE A 194 8.53 -0.80 -13.82
N ALA A 195 7.91 -1.98 -13.92
CA ALA A 195 7.53 -2.56 -15.20
C ALA A 195 6.54 -1.67 -15.97
N GLY A 196 5.54 -1.10 -15.29
CA GLY A 196 4.60 -0.14 -15.91
C GLY A 196 5.33 1.05 -16.51
N TRP A 197 6.24 1.66 -15.74
CA TRP A 197 7.08 2.76 -16.23
C TRP A 197 7.97 2.36 -17.41
N LEU A 198 8.60 1.18 -17.38
CA LEU A 198 9.44 0.69 -18.48
C LEU A 198 8.64 0.53 -19.79
N GLU A 199 7.39 0.06 -19.73
CA GLU A 199 6.54 -0.06 -20.91
C GLU A 199 6.16 1.31 -21.49
N GLU A 200 5.78 2.26 -20.64
CA GLU A 200 5.48 3.63 -21.02
C GLU A 200 6.68 4.29 -21.74
N ASN A 201 7.90 3.85 -21.42
CA ASN A 201 9.17 4.32 -22.01
C ASN A 201 9.73 3.38 -23.10
N GLY A 202 8.90 2.49 -23.67
CA GLY A 202 9.29 1.69 -24.84
C GLY A 202 10.30 0.56 -24.55
N ARG A 203 10.36 0.08 -23.30
CA ARG A 203 11.22 -1.04 -22.86
C ARG A 203 10.40 -2.27 -22.41
N PRO A 204 9.54 -2.84 -23.27
CA PRO A 204 8.61 -3.90 -22.89
C PRO A 204 9.30 -5.22 -22.53
N ASP A 205 10.45 -5.53 -23.13
CA ASP A 205 11.18 -6.78 -22.83
C ASP A 205 11.70 -6.78 -21.39
N GLU A 206 12.20 -5.64 -20.91
CA GLU A 206 12.65 -5.49 -19.51
C GLU A 206 11.46 -5.46 -18.54
N ALA A 207 10.35 -4.82 -18.95
CA ALA A 207 9.12 -4.81 -18.17
C ALA A 207 8.55 -6.23 -17.98
N ALA A 208 8.59 -7.07 -19.02
CA ALA A 208 8.09 -8.44 -18.97
C ALA A 208 8.82 -9.28 -17.90
N VAL A 209 10.15 -9.15 -17.80
CA VAL A 209 10.94 -9.85 -16.77
C VAL A 209 10.46 -9.48 -15.36
N LEU A 210 10.31 -8.19 -15.08
CA LEU A 210 9.86 -7.72 -13.76
C LEU A 210 8.43 -8.16 -13.44
N ARG A 211 7.54 -8.18 -14.44
CA ARG A 211 6.17 -8.67 -14.26
C ARG A 211 6.11 -10.15 -13.94
N ASP A 212 6.89 -10.96 -14.65
CA ASP A 212 6.95 -12.40 -14.41
C ASP A 212 7.46 -12.69 -12.99
N GLU A 213 8.49 -11.98 -12.55
CA GLU A 213 9.00 -12.08 -11.17
C GLU A 213 7.95 -11.68 -10.13
N ALA A 214 7.30 -10.53 -10.33
CA ALA A 214 6.23 -10.05 -9.45
C ALA A 214 5.05 -11.03 -9.40
N ALA A 215 4.65 -11.59 -10.54
CA ALA A 215 3.56 -12.55 -10.66
C ALA A 215 3.84 -13.85 -9.91
N ILE A 216 5.05 -14.40 -10.07
CA ILE A 216 5.48 -15.59 -9.32
C ILE A 216 5.46 -15.31 -7.81
N CYS A 217 5.94 -14.13 -7.40
CA CYS A 217 5.97 -13.73 -6.00
C CYS A 217 4.56 -13.62 -5.39
N LEU A 218 3.66 -12.90 -6.07
CA LEU A 218 2.28 -12.69 -5.63
C LEU A 218 1.47 -13.99 -5.60
N ALA A 219 1.64 -14.85 -6.59
CA ALA A 219 1.01 -16.17 -6.62
C ALA A 219 1.41 -17.03 -5.41
N ARG A 220 2.69 -16.99 -5.01
CA ARG A 220 3.17 -17.68 -3.79
C ARG A 220 2.53 -17.15 -2.50
N LEU A 221 2.18 -15.87 -2.46
CA LEU A 221 1.50 -15.24 -1.33
C LEU A 221 -0.02 -15.54 -1.29
N GLY A 222 -0.53 -16.26 -2.30
CA GLY A 222 -1.95 -16.49 -2.49
C GLY A 222 -2.70 -15.20 -2.82
N MET A 223 -2.01 -14.25 -3.45
CA MET A 223 -2.64 -13.10 -4.09
C MET A 223 -3.04 -13.53 -5.50
N GLY A 224 -4.22 -13.11 -5.96
CA GLY A 224 -4.64 -13.34 -7.35
C GLY A 224 -3.59 -12.81 -8.33
N ALA A 225 -3.55 -13.37 -9.55
CA ALA A 225 -2.58 -12.98 -10.56
C ALA A 225 -2.52 -11.45 -10.70
N PRO A 226 -1.32 -10.84 -10.82
CA PRO A 226 -1.15 -9.38 -10.91
C PRO A 226 -1.75 -8.76 -12.17
N GLU A 227 -2.48 -9.52 -13.00
CA GLU A 227 -2.77 -9.16 -14.39
C GLU A 227 -3.45 -7.81 -14.56
N ARG A 228 -4.03 -7.16 -13.53
CA ARG A 228 -4.61 -5.81 -13.66
C ARG A 228 -4.58 -4.94 -12.39
N ALA A 229 -3.74 -5.26 -11.41
CA ALA A 229 -3.62 -4.41 -10.22
C ALA A 229 -2.39 -3.50 -10.35
N ASP A 230 -2.31 -2.74 -11.45
CA ASP A 230 -1.61 -1.48 -11.33
C ASP A 230 -2.32 -0.71 -10.21
N ALA A 231 -1.58 -0.16 -9.26
CA ALA A 231 -2.18 0.71 -8.25
C ALA A 231 -2.93 1.86 -8.93
N ARG A 232 -2.49 2.26 -10.14
CA ARG A 232 -3.24 3.15 -11.03
C ARG A 232 -4.52 2.53 -11.58
N ASP A 233 -4.58 1.25 -11.95
CA ASP A 233 -5.81 0.61 -12.47
C ASP A 233 -6.85 0.37 -11.36
N LEU A 234 -6.42 -0.04 -10.16
CA LEU A 234 -7.29 -0.14 -8.98
C LEU A 234 -7.82 1.24 -8.58
N ALA A 235 -6.98 2.28 -8.63
CA ALA A 235 -7.40 3.64 -8.32
C ALA A 235 -7.99 4.40 -9.53
N ALA A 236 -8.02 3.84 -10.74
CA ALA A 236 -8.75 4.42 -11.88
C ALA A 236 -10.18 3.87 -11.98
N GLY A 237 -10.61 3.01 -11.06
CA GLY A 237 -11.96 2.42 -11.05
C GLY A 237 -12.28 1.63 -12.32
N ARG A 238 -11.27 1.14 -13.05
CA ARG A 238 -11.49 0.39 -14.29
C ARG A 238 -12.14 -0.96 -13.94
N PRO A 239 -13.31 -1.28 -14.50
CA PRO A 239 -14.00 -2.53 -14.18
C PRO A 239 -13.11 -3.71 -14.57
N GLN A 240 -13.02 -4.70 -13.67
CA GLN A 240 -12.44 -5.99 -14.02
C GLN A 240 -13.25 -6.59 -15.17
N PRO A 241 -12.62 -7.00 -16.28
CA PRO A 241 -13.32 -7.81 -17.26
C PRO A 241 -13.65 -9.15 -16.61
N ALA A 242 -14.88 -9.60 -16.86
CA ALA A 242 -15.46 -10.83 -16.31
C ALA A 242 -14.67 -12.09 -16.65
#